data_AF-A0A5K1K6P7-F1
#
_entry.id   AF-A0A5K1K6P7-F1
#
_cell.length_a   1.000
_cell.length_b   1.000
_cell.length_c   1.000
_cell.angle_alpha   90.00
_cell.angle_beta   90.00
_cell.angle_gamma   90.00
#
_symmetry.space_group_name_H-M   'P 1'
#
loop_
_entity.id
_entity.type
_entity.pdbx_description
1 polymer ?
#
loop_
_entity_poly.entity_id
_entity_poly.type
_entity_poly.pdbx_seq_one_letter_code
_entity_poly.pdbx_strand_id
1 'polypeptide(L)'
;MSAMATTSSQPDAAHYANSGHSISSASDSDSSSLTASGQTSIPSGPHDDPSVAHPDPGKPLVPCKEPMRDFKWGGNLVRKALPVGTIPRWLDPSRVDVAEPTKLPLCWYGVPFERDLIYPYLARIGLASYYKRELLRAKPGDLDVFRTWANMEKWFKRLSGIKLDLNLVWGHPTPILTFFSNHELLRITQAQVYRIDDLLEDIGYDRDCELMWYLDRNLSY
;
A
#
# COMPACT_ATOMS: atom_id res chain seq x y z
N MET A 1 -41.64 7.67 47.81
CA MET A 1 -40.28 7.12 47.93
C MET A 1 -40.37 5.63 47.61
N SER A 2 -40.02 5.23 46.38
CA SER A 2 -39.89 3.83 45.98
C SER A 2 -38.71 3.74 45.01
N ALA A 3 -37.77 2.87 45.34
CA ALA A 3 -36.46 2.75 44.72
C ALA A 3 -36.51 1.99 43.39
N MET A 4 -35.74 2.46 42.41
CA MET A 4 -35.40 1.73 41.19
C MET A 4 -34.13 0.92 41.44
N ALA A 5 -34.17 -0.38 41.14
CA ALA A 5 -33.02 -1.27 41.14
C ALA A 5 -32.41 -1.30 39.72
N THR A 6 -31.12 -1.01 39.62
CA THR A 6 -30.35 -1.09 38.37
C THR A 6 -29.41 -2.28 38.46
N THR A 7 -29.65 -3.31 37.65
CA THR A 7 -28.76 -4.47 37.49
C THR A 7 -27.64 -4.12 36.51
N SER A 8 -26.40 -4.15 37.00
CA SER A 8 -25.16 -3.99 36.24
C SER A 8 -24.73 -5.35 35.69
N SER A 9 -24.57 -5.47 34.37
CA SER A 9 -24.04 -6.65 33.69
C SER A 9 -22.62 -6.38 33.23
N GLN A 10 -21.69 -7.19 33.74
CA GLN A 10 -20.26 -7.17 33.47
C GLN A 10 -19.95 -8.17 32.36
N PRO A 11 -19.19 -7.82 31.30
CA PRO A 11 -18.71 -8.81 30.34
C PRO A 11 -17.32 -9.34 30.71
N ASP A 12 -17.21 -10.67 30.64
CA ASP A 12 -16.00 -11.48 30.80
C ASP A 12 -14.94 -11.14 29.75
N ALA A 13 -13.71 -10.87 30.21
CA ALA A 13 -12.54 -10.71 29.37
C ALA A 13 -11.93 -12.08 29.06
N ALA A 14 -11.97 -12.48 27.79
CA ALA A 14 -11.30 -13.68 27.30
C ALA A 14 -9.77 -13.51 27.34
N HIS A 15 -9.10 -14.44 28.02
CA HIS A 15 -7.66 -14.60 28.04
C HIS A 15 -7.17 -15.19 26.71
N TYR A 16 -6.36 -14.44 25.95
CA TYR A 16 -5.53 -15.02 24.90
C TYR A 16 -4.12 -15.26 25.42
N ALA A 17 -3.79 -16.54 25.56
CA ALA A 17 -2.47 -17.04 25.88
C ALA A 17 -1.51 -16.82 24.71
N ASN A 18 -0.34 -16.30 25.05
CA ASN A 18 0.80 -16.06 24.17
C ASN A 18 1.61 -17.36 24.05
N SER A 19 1.55 -18.03 22.89
CA SER A 19 2.38 -19.20 22.60
C SER A 19 3.48 -18.82 21.62
N GLY A 20 4.69 -18.68 22.15
CA GLY A 20 5.90 -18.49 21.36
C GLY A 20 6.30 -19.78 20.65
N HIS A 21 6.54 -19.67 19.34
CA HIS A 21 7.25 -20.68 18.57
C HIS A 21 8.60 -20.13 18.14
N SER A 22 9.65 -20.66 18.78
CA SER A 22 11.04 -20.62 18.30
C SER A 22 11.25 -21.83 17.39
N ILE A 23 11.52 -21.61 16.11
CA ILE A 23 12.17 -22.58 15.20
C ILE A 23 12.88 -21.69 14.17
N SER A 24 14.20 -21.76 13.98
CA SER A 24 14.91 -22.75 13.15
C SER A 24 16.37 -22.26 13.06
N SER A 25 17.39 -22.99 12.64
CA SER A 25 17.72 -24.41 12.50
C SER A 25 19.16 -24.37 12.01
N ALA A 26 20.02 -25.24 12.55
CA ALA A 26 21.39 -25.43 12.10
C ALA A 26 21.50 -26.63 11.15
N SER A 27 22.65 -26.69 10.47
CA SER A 27 23.30 -27.83 9.80
C SER A 27 22.98 -28.10 8.32
N ASP A 28 23.93 -27.68 7.48
CA ASP A 28 24.88 -28.49 6.67
C ASP A 28 24.43 -29.87 6.13
N SER A 29 24.61 -30.09 4.83
CA SER A 29 25.67 -30.96 4.29
C SER A 29 25.58 -31.18 2.76
N ASP A 30 26.75 -31.04 2.14
CA ASP A 30 27.36 -31.73 0.97
C ASP A 30 26.55 -32.70 0.10
N SER A 31 26.79 -32.69 -1.23
CA SER A 31 27.48 -33.81 -1.94
C SER A 31 27.52 -33.67 -3.48
N SER A 32 28.75 -33.64 -3.99
CA SER A 32 29.33 -34.41 -5.12
C SER A 32 28.89 -34.28 -6.61
N SER A 33 29.96 -34.10 -7.39
CA SER A 33 30.25 -34.36 -8.82
C SER A 33 29.50 -35.49 -9.55
N LEU A 34 29.37 -35.37 -10.88
CA LEU A 34 29.90 -36.36 -11.85
C LEU A 34 29.92 -35.81 -13.30
N THR A 35 30.96 -36.22 -14.01
CA THR A 35 31.36 -35.96 -15.41
C THR A 35 30.58 -36.77 -16.44
N ALA A 36 30.41 -36.25 -17.67
CA ALA A 36 30.39 -37.08 -18.89
C ALA A 36 30.69 -36.26 -20.16
N SER A 37 31.79 -36.61 -20.83
CA SER A 37 32.17 -36.19 -22.18
C SER A 37 31.47 -37.05 -23.23
N GLY A 38 31.12 -36.45 -24.37
CA GLY A 38 30.70 -37.18 -25.58
C GLY A 38 31.00 -36.37 -26.84
N GLN A 39 32.10 -36.71 -27.51
CA GLN A 39 32.44 -36.27 -28.87
C GLN A 39 31.75 -37.14 -29.92
N THR A 40 31.28 -36.55 -31.02
CA THR A 40 31.37 -37.15 -32.36
C THR A 40 31.23 -36.05 -33.43
N SER A 41 31.87 -36.25 -34.57
CA SER A 41 32.28 -35.22 -35.52
C SER A 41 31.81 -35.53 -36.96
N ILE A 42 31.61 -34.46 -37.78
CA ILE A 42 31.73 -34.35 -39.28
C ILE A 42 30.51 -34.88 -40.11
N PRO A 43 30.15 -34.37 -41.34
CA PRO A 43 30.76 -33.35 -42.24
C PRO A 43 29.88 -32.21 -42.79
N SER A 44 30.62 -31.28 -43.41
CA SER A 44 30.30 -30.09 -44.22
C SER A 44 29.44 -30.31 -45.48
N GLY A 45 28.63 -29.30 -45.80
CA GLY A 45 28.12 -29.00 -47.15
C GLY A 45 28.08 -27.47 -47.35
N PRO A 46 28.50 -26.94 -48.51
CA PRO A 46 28.47 -25.51 -48.78
C PRO A 46 27.12 -25.12 -49.40
N HIS A 47 26.39 -24.24 -48.74
CA HIS A 47 25.26 -23.53 -49.35
C HIS A 47 25.49 -22.04 -49.13
N ASP A 48 25.86 -21.37 -50.22
CA ASP A 48 25.78 -19.92 -50.36
C ASP A 48 24.30 -19.53 -50.34
N ASP A 49 23.88 -18.76 -49.33
CA ASP A 49 22.59 -18.07 -49.33
C ASP A 49 22.78 -16.66 -48.74
N PRO A 50 22.18 -15.63 -49.34
CA PRO A 50 22.54 -14.24 -49.11
C PRO A 50 21.96 -13.75 -47.78
N SER A 51 22.87 -13.37 -46.89
CA SER A 51 22.76 -12.34 -45.84
C SER A 51 21.37 -11.70 -45.68
N VAL A 52 20.47 -12.41 -45.00
CA VAL A 52 19.33 -11.80 -44.34
C VAL A 52 19.82 -11.44 -42.94
N ALA A 53 20.02 -10.15 -42.70
CA ALA A 53 20.34 -9.63 -41.38
C ALA A 53 19.21 -10.04 -40.42
N HIS A 54 19.43 -11.12 -39.67
CA HIS A 54 18.56 -11.53 -38.58
C HIS A 54 18.55 -10.39 -37.55
N PRO A 55 17.38 -9.84 -37.18
CA PRO A 55 17.29 -8.92 -36.06
C PRO A 55 17.80 -9.66 -34.82
N ASP A 56 18.80 -9.07 -34.16
CA ASP A 56 19.45 -9.56 -32.96
C ASP A 56 18.39 -10.00 -31.92
N PRO A 57 18.23 -11.31 -31.63
CA PRO A 57 17.15 -11.82 -30.77
C PRO A 57 17.34 -11.47 -29.28
N GLY A 58 18.41 -10.75 -28.93
CA GLY A 58 18.90 -10.67 -27.56
C GLY A 58 18.56 -9.39 -26.79
N LYS A 59 18.02 -8.34 -27.41
CA LYS A 59 17.71 -7.11 -26.66
C LYS A 59 16.29 -7.16 -26.10
N PRO A 60 16.11 -7.14 -24.76
CA PRO A 60 14.80 -6.92 -24.16
C PRO A 60 14.25 -5.64 -24.77
N LEU A 61 13.08 -5.73 -25.43
CA LEU A 61 12.32 -4.57 -25.86
C LEU A 61 12.01 -3.77 -24.60
N VAL A 62 12.84 -2.77 -24.32
CA VAL A 62 12.57 -1.81 -23.25
C VAL A 62 11.22 -1.21 -23.62
N PRO A 63 10.18 -1.38 -22.79
CA PRO A 63 8.87 -0.82 -23.09
C PRO A 63 9.05 0.68 -23.34
N CYS A 64 8.69 1.15 -24.53
CA CYS A 64 8.77 2.57 -24.86
C CYS A 64 7.90 3.34 -23.87
N LYS A 65 8.56 4.09 -22.98
CA LYS A 65 7.89 5.00 -22.06
C LYS A 65 7.26 6.15 -22.85
N GLU A 66 6.09 6.59 -22.42
CA GLU A 66 5.41 7.74 -22.99
C GLU A 66 6.17 9.03 -22.63
N PRO A 67 6.27 10.02 -23.53
CA PRO A 67 6.86 11.30 -23.19
C PRO A 67 6.05 11.99 -22.09
N MET A 68 6.75 12.71 -21.21
CA MET A 68 6.10 13.49 -20.16
C MET A 68 5.16 14.53 -20.77
N ARG A 69 3.89 14.53 -20.33
CA ARG A 69 2.92 15.54 -20.75
C ARG A 69 3.22 16.88 -20.08
N ASP A 70 2.90 17.96 -20.76
CA ASP A 70 2.98 19.30 -20.17
C ASP A 70 1.82 19.48 -19.17
N PHE A 71 2.13 19.36 -17.88
CA PHE A 71 1.16 19.53 -16.80
C PHE A 71 1.10 21.00 -16.40
N LYS A 72 0.04 21.68 -16.83
CA LYS A 72 -0.32 22.95 -16.19
C LYS A 72 -0.95 22.66 -14.84
N TRP A 73 -0.21 22.93 -13.76
CA TRP A 73 -0.72 22.84 -12.39
C TRP A 73 -2.04 23.61 -12.24
N GLY A 74 -3.05 22.96 -11.67
CA GLY A 74 -4.41 23.51 -11.59
C GLY A 74 -5.23 23.43 -12.88
N GLY A 75 -4.70 22.85 -13.95
CA GLY A 75 -5.40 22.61 -15.20
C GLY A 75 -6.53 21.58 -15.08
N ASN A 76 -7.53 21.72 -15.94
CA ASN A 76 -8.72 20.85 -15.97
C ASN A 76 -8.42 19.37 -16.23
N LEU A 77 -7.28 19.04 -16.85
CA LEU A 77 -7.00 17.68 -17.29
C LEU A 77 -6.81 16.71 -16.11
N VAL A 78 -5.99 17.09 -15.11
CA VAL A 78 -5.70 16.20 -13.97
C VAL A 78 -6.91 16.10 -13.03
N ARG A 79 -7.56 17.24 -12.76
CA ARG A 79 -8.73 17.31 -11.87
C ARG A 79 -9.95 16.53 -12.39
N LYS A 80 -10.09 16.37 -13.71
CA LYS A 80 -11.19 15.60 -14.31
C LYS A 80 -10.88 14.10 -14.42
N ALA A 81 -9.62 13.72 -14.25
CA ALA A 81 -9.18 12.33 -14.41
C ALA A 81 -9.13 11.55 -13.09
N LEU A 82 -9.35 12.20 -11.94
CA LEU A 82 -9.28 11.62 -10.60
C LEU A 82 -10.55 12.04 -9.81
N PRO A 83 -11.10 11.18 -8.94
CA PRO A 83 -10.57 9.88 -8.53
C PRO A 83 -10.92 8.73 -9.49
N VAL A 84 -10.04 7.72 -9.55
CA VAL A 84 -10.22 6.49 -10.35
C VAL A 84 -9.51 5.30 -9.68
N GLY A 85 -10.02 4.08 -9.88
CA GLY A 85 -9.41 2.86 -9.31
C GLY A 85 -8.05 2.48 -9.92
N THR A 86 -7.78 2.86 -11.17
CA THR A 86 -6.49 2.61 -11.83
C THR A 86 -5.80 3.93 -12.18
N ILE A 87 -4.54 4.07 -11.77
CA ILE A 87 -3.76 5.27 -12.07
C ILE A 87 -3.67 5.50 -13.60
N PRO A 88 -4.00 6.71 -14.09
CA PRO A 88 -3.79 7.04 -15.49
C PRO A 88 -2.32 6.83 -15.89
N ARG A 89 -2.06 6.23 -17.06
CA ARG A 89 -0.70 5.88 -17.51
C ARG A 89 0.29 7.04 -17.47
N TRP A 90 -0.19 8.26 -17.75
CA TRP A 90 0.62 9.48 -17.75
C TRP A 90 0.92 10.03 -16.33
N LEU A 91 0.41 9.39 -15.27
CA LEU A 91 0.76 9.62 -13.86
C LEU A 91 1.57 8.46 -13.24
N ASP A 92 1.78 7.37 -13.98
CA ASP A 92 2.51 6.19 -13.54
C ASP A 92 4.01 6.33 -13.91
N PRO A 93 4.93 6.44 -12.92
CA PRO A 93 6.36 6.62 -13.19
C PRO A 93 7.01 5.45 -13.93
N SER A 94 6.39 4.26 -13.93
CA SER A 94 6.89 3.11 -14.70
C SER A 94 6.64 3.28 -16.20
N ARG A 95 5.67 4.11 -16.59
CA ARG A 95 5.20 4.27 -17.98
C ARG A 95 5.57 5.61 -18.60
N VAL A 96 6.00 6.59 -17.81
CA VAL A 96 6.40 7.91 -18.30
C VAL A 96 7.92 8.05 -18.29
N ASP A 97 8.47 8.66 -19.35
CA ASP A 97 9.88 9.01 -19.44
C ASP A 97 10.18 10.22 -18.55
N VAL A 98 10.32 9.94 -17.26
CA VAL A 98 10.61 10.91 -16.22
C VAL A 98 11.79 10.42 -15.40
N ALA A 99 12.80 11.29 -15.24
CA ALA A 99 13.99 10.97 -14.44
C ALA A 99 13.65 10.82 -12.94
N GLU A 100 12.73 11.64 -12.44
CA GLU A 100 12.32 11.68 -11.04
C GLU A 100 10.79 11.67 -10.95
N PRO A 101 10.17 10.72 -10.22
CA PRO A 101 8.71 10.65 -10.09
C PRO A 101 8.07 11.93 -9.56
N THR A 102 8.81 12.73 -8.79
CA THR A 102 8.38 14.01 -8.21
C THR A 102 8.01 15.08 -9.24
N LYS A 103 8.41 14.92 -10.50
CA LYS A 103 8.01 15.82 -11.61
C LYS A 103 6.57 15.56 -12.08
N LEU A 104 5.97 14.43 -11.69
CA LEU A 104 4.57 14.14 -11.95
C LEU A 104 3.68 14.76 -10.87
N PRO A 105 2.45 15.19 -11.20
CA PRO A 105 1.46 15.58 -10.19
C PRO A 105 1.34 14.53 -9.08
N LEU A 106 1.41 14.97 -7.83
CA LEU A 106 1.31 14.08 -6.68
C LEU A 106 -0.11 13.53 -6.56
N CYS A 107 -0.21 12.21 -6.55
CA CYS A 107 -1.46 11.49 -6.39
C CYS A 107 -1.33 10.47 -5.25
N TRP A 108 -2.39 10.30 -4.49
CA TRP A 108 -2.45 9.40 -3.34
C TRP A 108 -3.37 8.23 -3.61
N TYR A 109 -2.93 7.03 -3.25
CA TYR A 109 -3.75 5.82 -3.29
C TYR A 109 -4.36 5.56 -1.91
N GLY A 110 -5.68 5.45 -1.83
CA GLY A 110 -6.39 5.42 -0.55
C GLY A 110 -7.90 5.24 -0.63
N VAL A 111 -8.55 5.42 0.51
CA VAL A 111 -10.02 5.42 0.69
C VAL A 111 -10.47 6.64 1.50
N PRO A 112 -11.72 7.09 1.41
CA PRO A 112 -12.26 8.11 2.31
C PRO A 112 -12.05 7.73 3.78
N PHE A 113 -11.66 8.68 4.62
CA PHE A 113 -11.44 8.40 6.04
C PHE A 113 -12.76 8.27 6.81
N GLU A 114 -13.15 7.03 7.12
CA GLU A 114 -14.36 6.74 7.88
C GLU A 114 -14.06 6.54 9.38
N ARG A 115 -14.18 7.64 10.13
CA ARG A 115 -13.91 7.68 11.58
C ARG A 115 -14.66 6.60 12.35
N ASP A 116 -15.93 6.41 12.00
CA ASP A 116 -16.86 5.54 12.72
C ASP A 116 -16.63 4.06 12.43
N LEU A 117 -15.82 3.73 11.41
CA LEU A 117 -15.32 2.38 11.19
C LEU A 117 -13.95 2.18 11.85
N ILE A 118 -13.04 3.13 11.66
CA ILE A 118 -11.64 3.00 12.05
C ILE A 118 -11.49 2.92 13.58
N TYR A 119 -12.07 3.84 14.36
CA TYR A 119 -11.81 3.83 15.81
C TYR A 119 -12.43 2.64 16.56
N PRO A 120 -13.66 2.19 16.25
CA PRO A 120 -14.17 0.94 16.80
C PRO A 120 -13.30 -0.27 16.45
N TYR A 121 -12.80 -0.34 15.21
CA TYR A 121 -11.84 -1.38 14.82
C TYR A 121 -10.57 -1.34 15.68
N LEU A 122 -9.94 -0.17 15.83
CA LEU A 122 -8.73 0.00 16.63
C LEU A 122 -8.94 -0.33 18.11
N ALA A 123 -10.13 -0.04 18.65
CA ALA A 123 -10.49 -0.46 19.99
C ALA A 123 -10.57 -1.98 20.10
N ARG A 124 -11.21 -2.65 19.13
CA ARG A 124 -11.33 -4.12 19.07
C ARG A 124 -9.98 -4.82 19.04
N ILE A 125 -9.00 -4.29 18.30
CA ILE A 125 -7.66 -4.89 18.20
C ILE A 125 -6.66 -4.37 19.25
N GLY A 126 -7.14 -3.63 20.26
CA GLY A 126 -6.32 -3.19 21.40
C GLY A 126 -5.32 -2.06 21.09
N LEU A 127 -5.52 -1.30 20.01
CA LEU A 127 -4.69 -0.15 19.65
C LEU A 127 -5.26 1.19 20.15
N ALA A 128 -6.53 1.24 20.54
CA ALA A 128 -7.13 2.43 21.11
C ALA A 128 -6.44 2.87 22.41
N SER A 129 -6.27 4.18 22.55
CA SER A 129 -5.79 4.83 23.76
C SER A 129 -6.86 5.75 24.30
N TYR A 130 -6.97 5.82 25.62
CA TYR A 130 -7.99 6.61 26.31
C TYR A 130 -7.33 7.56 27.31
N TYR A 131 -7.93 8.72 27.51
CA TYR A 131 -7.45 9.68 28.49
C TYR A 131 -7.58 9.11 29.91
N LYS A 132 -6.53 9.28 30.71
CA LYS A 132 -6.49 8.81 32.11
C LYS A 132 -6.85 9.90 33.11
N ARG A 133 -6.89 11.16 32.68
CA ARG A 133 -7.11 12.34 33.49
C ARG A 133 -8.02 13.28 32.73
N GLU A 134 -8.69 14.14 33.47
CA GLU A 134 -9.50 15.21 32.90
C GLU A 134 -8.60 16.23 32.19
N LEU A 135 -9.04 16.65 31.01
CA LEU A 135 -8.42 17.66 30.15
C LEU A 135 -9.47 18.70 29.78
N LEU A 136 -9.05 19.84 29.24
CA LEU A 136 -9.91 20.98 28.90
C LEU A 136 -11.14 20.60 28.05
N ARG A 137 -11.06 19.55 27.23
CA ARG A 137 -12.13 19.09 26.32
C ARG A 137 -12.35 17.57 26.33
N ALA A 138 -11.86 16.87 27.34
CA ALA A 138 -11.99 15.41 27.43
C ALA A 138 -11.98 14.93 28.88
N LYS A 139 -12.73 13.87 29.16
CA LYS A 139 -12.83 13.22 30.46
C LYS A 139 -12.02 11.92 30.50
N PRO A 140 -11.68 11.41 31.69
CA PRO A 140 -11.13 10.08 31.81
C PRO A 140 -12.04 9.05 31.13
N GLY A 141 -11.45 8.16 30.33
CA GLY A 141 -12.17 7.17 29.54
C GLY A 141 -12.55 7.63 28.12
N ASP A 142 -12.47 8.92 27.81
CA ASP A 142 -12.66 9.40 26.43
C ASP A 142 -11.51 8.91 25.54
N LEU A 143 -11.81 8.64 24.27
CA LEU A 143 -10.82 8.20 23.28
C LEU A 143 -9.78 9.31 23.02
N ASP A 144 -8.52 8.99 23.25
CA ASP A 144 -7.38 9.80 22.82
C ASP A 144 -7.12 9.51 21.34
N VAL A 145 -7.79 10.28 20.49
CA VAL A 145 -7.76 10.14 19.03
C VAL A 145 -6.33 10.23 18.48
N PHE A 146 -5.54 11.17 18.96
CA PHE A 146 -4.18 11.38 18.45
C PHE A 146 -3.27 10.20 18.80
N ARG A 147 -3.33 9.72 20.05
CA ARG A 147 -2.53 8.58 20.47
C ARG A 147 -2.99 7.28 19.82
N THR A 148 -4.30 7.12 19.65
CA THR A 148 -4.89 5.97 18.94
C THR A 148 -4.43 5.92 17.49
N TRP A 149 -4.46 7.07 16.79
CA TRP A 149 -3.97 7.20 15.43
C TRP A 149 -2.46 6.88 15.33
N ALA A 150 -1.64 7.45 16.22
CA ALA A 150 -0.21 7.15 16.26
C ALA A 150 0.10 5.66 16.51
N ASN A 151 -0.72 4.98 17.31
CA ASN A 151 -0.61 3.53 17.51
C ASN A 151 -0.94 2.76 16.23
N MET A 152 -1.98 3.17 15.49
CA MET A 152 -2.37 2.57 14.20
C MET A 152 -1.25 2.71 13.18
N GLU A 153 -0.73 3.93 12.96
CA GLU A 153 0.37 4.18 12.01
C GLU A 153 1.58 3.29 12.33
N LYS A 154 2.00 3.26 13.60
CA LYS A 154 3.14 2.47 14.04
C LYS A 154 2.91 0.97 13.87
N TRP A 155 1.73 0.49 14.24
CA TRP A 155 1.37 -0.92 14.12
C TRP A 155 1.34 -1.36 12.65
N PHE A 156 0.64 -0.61 11.79
CA PHE A 156 0.52 -0.97 10.37
C PHE A 156 1.86 -0.88 9.65
N LYS A 157 2.66 0.16 9.91
CA LYS A 157 4.01 0.27 9.32
C LYS A 157 4.90 -0.90 9.69
N ARG A 158 4.80 -1.43 10.91
CA ARG A 158 5.54 -2.63 11.32
C ARG A 158 5.01 -3.89 10.64
N LEU A 159 3.70 -3.97 10.39
CA LEU A 159 3.05 -5.12 9.77
C LEU A 159 3.30 -5.21 8.26
N SER A 160 3.18 -4.09 7.54
CA SER A 160 3.20 -4.03 6.08
C SER A 160 4.44 -3.34 5.50
N GLY A 161 5.18 -2.56 6.30
CA GLY A 161 6.22 -1.66 5.81
C GLY A 161 5.68 -0.39 5.16
N ILE A 162 4.36 -0.18 5.14
CA ILE A 162 3.69 0.96 4.52
C ILE A 162 3.34 2.00 5.59
N LYS A 163 3.54 3.28 5.27
CA LYS A 163 3.12 4.38 6.13
C LYS A 163 1.64 4.69 5.87
N LEU A 164 0.84 4.77 6.93
CA LEU A 164 -0.50 5.35 6.84
C LEU A 164 -0.41 6.85 7.07
N ASP A 165 -1.19 7.61 6.31
CA ASP A 165 -1.33 9.05 6.47
C ASP A 165 -2.80 9.45 6.22
N LEU A 166 -3.16 10.63 6.73
CA LEU A 166 -4.41 11.31 6.38
C LEU A 166 -4.07 12.52 5.52
N ASN A 167 -4.46 12.46 4.25
CA ASN A 167 -4.18 13.53 3.31
C ASN A 167 -5.46 14.23 2.87
N LEU A 168 -5.37 15.56 2.75
CA LEU A 168 -6.41 16.35 2.10
C LEU A 168 -6.19 16.28 0.59
N VAL A 169 -7.25 15.96 -0.15
CA VAL A 169 -7.18 15.78 -1.61
C VAL A 169 -8.15 16.71 -2.33
N TRP A 170 -7.88 16.94 -3.61
CA TRP A 170 -8.71 17.79 -4.44
C TRP A 170 -10.12 17.24 -4.58
N GLY A 171 -11.13 18.10 -4.45
CA GLY A 171 -12.53 17.74 -4.67
C GLY A 171 -13.17 16.89 -3.57
N HIS A 172 -12.44 16.58 -2.48
CA HIS A 172 -12.97 15.79 -1.37
C HIS A 172 -13.11 16.64 -0.10
N PRO A 173 -14.27 16.61 0.59
CA PRO A 173 -14.52 17.47 1.75
C PRO A 173 -13.80 17.00 3.02
N THR A 174 -13.51 15.71 3.13
CA THR A 174 -12.81 15.09 4.26
C THR A 174 -11.45 14.56 3.83
N PRO A 175 -10.50 14.35 4.77
CA PRO A 175 -9.27 13.64 4.47
C PRO A 175 -9.56 12.23 3.95
N ILE A 176 -8.61 11.68 3.21
CA ILE A 176 -8.59 10.27 2.83
C ILE A 176 -7.51 9.54 3.64
N LEU A 177 -7.76 8.28 3.95
CA LEU A 177 -6.76 7.34 4.44
C LEU A 177 -5.88 6.92 3.27
N THR A 178 -4.60 7.29 3.30
CA THR A 178 -3.66 7.01 2.21
C THR A 178 -2.62 5.98 2.60
N PHE A 179 -2.21 5.17 1.63
CA PHE A 179 -1.22 4.11 1.81
C PHE A 179 0.11 4.44 1.13
N PHE A 180 0.07 4.97 -0.10
CA PHE A 180 1.26 5.38 -0.83
C PHE A 180 0.91 6.39 -1.92
N SER A 181 1.92 7.08 -2.41
CA SER A 181 1.82 7.99 -3.54
C SER A 181 2.23 7.35 -4.86
N ASN A 182 1.87 7.99 -5.98
CA ASN A 182 2.39 7.59 -7.28
C ASN A 182 3.92 7.72 -7.34
N HIS A 183 4.51 8.61 -6.55
CA HIS A 183 5.97 8.76 -6.45
C HIS A 183 6.66 7.57 -5.78
N GLU A 184 5.92 6.79 -4.98
CA GLU A 184 6.41 5.61 -4.28
C GLU A 184 6.04 4.31 -5.00
N LEU A 185 5.22 4.37 -6.05
CA LEU A 185 4.60 3.21 -6.71
C LEU A 185 5.59 2.11 -7.09
N LEU A 186 6.78 2.47 -7.58
CA LEU A 186 7.83 1.52 -7.98
C LEU A 186 8.42 0.71 -6.82
N ARG A 187 8.21 1.14 -5.58
CA ARG A 187 8.71 0.48 -4.37
C ARG A 187 7.66 -0.38 -3.68
N ILE A 188 6.40 -0.27 -4.11
CA ILE A 188 5.29 -1.01 -3.52
C ILE A 188 5.25 -2.42 -4.09
N THR A 189 5.21 -3.41 -3.21
CA THR A 189 5.14 -4.83 -3.57
C THR A 189 3.69 -5.32 -3.62
N GLN A 190 3.42 -6.41 -4.35
CA GLN A 190 2.08 -7.01 -4.36
C GLN A 190 1.64 -7.48 -2.97
N ALA A 191 2.57 -8.01 -2.17
CA ALA A 191 2.30 -8.41 -0.79
C ALA A 191 1.83 -7.22 0.08
N GLN A 192 2.41 -6.03 -0.14
CA GLN A 192 2.00 -4.80 0.52
C GLN A 192 0.58 -4.39 0.14
N VAL A 193 0.21 -4.53 -1.14
CA VAL A 193 -1.16 -4.28 -1.60
C VAL A 193 -2.15 -5.22 -0.91
N TYR A 194 -1.86 -6.51 -0.83
CA TYR A 194 -2.72 -7.45 -0.11
C TYR A 194 -2.88 -7.10 1.37
N ARG A 195 -1.84 -6.56 2.03
CA ARG A 195 -1.97 -6.08 3.42
C ARG A 195 -2.87 -4.85 3.56
N ILE A 196 -3.00 -4.05 2.51
CA ILE A 196 -3.97 -2.94 2.49
C ILE A 196 -5.38 -3.51 2.37
N ASP A 197 -5.60 -4.45 1.46
CA ASP A 197 -6.90 -5.09 1.25
C ASP A 197 -7.37 -5.83 2.53
N ASP A 198 -6.49 -6.63 3.15
CA ASP A 198 -6.73 -7.29 4.44
C ASP A 198 -7.18 -6.28 5.51
N LEU A 199 -6.48 -5.14 5.62
CA LEU A 199 -6.80 -4.10 6.60
C LEU A 199 -8.18 -3.47 6.34
N LEU A 200 -8.51 -3.18 5.09
CA LEU A 200 -9.78 -2.55 4.74
C LEU A 200 -10.97 -3.50 5.00
N GLU A 201 -10.81 -4.79 4.69
CA GLU A 201 -11.79 -5.82 5.03
C GLU A 201 -11.94 -5.94 6.55
N ASP A 202 -10.84 -5.98 7.30
CA ASP A 202 -10.85 -6.09 8.76
C ASP A 202 -11.52 -4.89 9.46
N ILE A 203 -11.32 -3.66 8.93
CA ILE A 203 -11.99 -2.45 9.41
C ILE A 203 -13.50 -2.50 9.11
N GLY A 204 -13.92 -3.23 8.07
CA GLY A 204 -15.30 -3.29 7.61
C GLY A 204 -15.65 -2.16 6.65
N TYR A 205 -14.70 -1.71 5.84
CA TYR A 205 -15.05 -0.92 4.65
C TYR A 205 -15.96 -1.75 3.74
N ASP A 206 -16.95 -1.09 3.13
CA ASP A 206 -17.81 -1.74 2.16
C ASP A 206 -16.95 -2.30 1.02
N ARG A 207 -17.35 -3.45 0.46
CA ARG A 207 -16.73 -4.00 -0.75
C ARG A 207 -16.86 -3.04 -1.93
N ASP A 208 -17.87 -2.17 -1.88
CA ASP A 208 -18.08 -1.10 -2.85
C ASP A 208 -17.20 0.14 -2.57
N CYS A 209 -16.53 0.21 -1.42
CA CYS A 209 -15.55 1.25 -1.13
C CYS A 209 -14.22 0.93 -1.82
N GLU A 210 -14.13 1.28 -3.10
CA GLU A 210 -12.95 1.02 -3.90
C GLU A 210 -11.76 1.88 -3.47
N LEU A 211 -10.58 1.26 -3.41
CA LEU A 211 -9.32 1.97 -3.39
C LEU A 211 -9.18 2.80 -4.67
N MET A 212 -8.99 4.10 -4.50
CA MET A 212 -8.89 5.03 -5.61
C MET A 212 -7.62 5.88 -5.54
N TRP A 213 -7.21 6.38 -6.69
CA TRP A 213 -6.19 7.39 -6.84
C TRP A 213 -6.82 8.77 -6.73
N TYR A 214 -6.32 9.60 -5.83
CA TYR A 214 -6.79 10.96 -5.59
C TYR A 214 -5.69 11.97 -5.91
N LEU A 215 -6.07 13.13 -6.41
CA LEU A 215 -5.14 14.23 -6.64
C LEU A 215 -4.83 14.94 -5.33
N ASP A 216 -3.57 15.17 -5.02
CA ASP A 216 -3.20 15.96 -3.85
C ASP A 216 -3.82 17.37 -3.87
N ARG A 217 -4.18 17.91 -2.70
CA ARG A 217 -4.79 19.23 -2.61
C ARG A 217 -3.78 20.36 -2.85
N ASN A 218 -2.53 20.19 -2.46
CA ASN A 218 -1.47 21.17 -2.60
C ASN A 218 -0.83 21.04 -3.98
N LEU A 219 -1.39 21.79 -4.93
CA LEU A 219 -0.92 21.88 -6.30
C LEU A 219 0.34 22.76 -6.47
N SER A 220 1.16 22.91 -5.43
CA SER A 220 2.16 23.97 -5.29
C SER A 220 3.62 23.49 -5.31
N TYR A 221 3.93 22.37 -5.98
CA TYR A 221 5.31 21.89 -6.12
C TYR A 221 5.80 21.97 -7.56
#